data_AF-A0AAF1KV82-F1
#
_entry.id   AF-A0AAF1KV82-F1
#
_cell.length_a   1.000
_cell.length_b   1.000
_cell.length_c   1.000
_cell.angle_alpha   90.00
_cell.angle_beta   90.00
_cell.angle_gamma   90.00
#
_symmetry.space_group_name_H-M   'P 1'
#
loop_
_entity.id
_entity.type
_entity.pdbx_description
1 polymer ?
#
loop_
_entity_poly.entity_id
_entity_poly.type
_entity_poly.pdbx_seq_one_letter_code
_entity_poly.pdbx_strand_id
1 'polypeptide(L)'
;MKTEAFQSLIVARSLFEQVEILMLADNKYSSSASLIVLQDAFELIIRAALIQLGVDEDKNLEKLTFDELVAELVKAKIKITKTATLKAMNKGRVTVKHYGQLAEHDTVKNYVNATRAATDLIMENVFQKPLAEVFPGGQINDLRVRALLIEATKSLADGRSFDVLVAVRKAIFLSIERDYDISSFADPKKTGFGLLAFMGRGASAPHFTKNPAYIEENVREPFDYIVFSHEKIKIDLLEWGVNTEDFWNVWRLTPPVYLPEKSNEWFISTIENDLPENLEIEAARYCLDRTINLLQKKQAHIRQSRWRRQKQSLKELAIVKHTPRLRKARADSESAGTATGGQVYAYEVILQGLDSIHYCRLVALYDEKEWFHTYVKLDDCELRVSVQEH
;
A
#
# COMPACT_ATOMS: atom_id res chain seq x y z
N MET A 1 -10.52 -17.65 -7.12
CA MET A 1 -11.53 -17.45 -6.06
C MET A 1 -12.72 -16.75 -6.70
N LYS A 2 -13.95 -17.26 -6.52
CA LYS A 2 -15.16 -16.60 -7.03
C LYS A 2 -15.31 -15.21 -6.40
N THR A 3 -15.86 -14.24 -7.13
CA THR A 3 -15.95 -12.84 -6.68
C THR A 3 -16.78 -12.70 -5.41
N GLU A 4 -17.90 -13.41 -5.34
CA GLU A 4 -18.80 -13.42 -4.19
C GLU A 4 -18.11 -14.02 -2.96
N ALA A 5 -17.41 -15.16 -3.12
CA ALA A 5 -16.62 -15.77 -2.05
C ALA A 5 -15.54 -14.81 -1.54
N PHE A 6 -14.85 -14.11 -2.44
CA PHE A 6 -13.86 -13.11 -2.08
C PHE A 6 -14.48 -11.96 -1.27
N GLN A 7 -15.58 -11.37 -1.74
CA GLN A 7 -16.27 -10.29 -1.04
C GLN A 7 -16.73 -10.72 0.36
N SER A 8 -17.28 -11.93 0.50
CA SER A 8 -17.65 -12.49 1.81
C SER A 8 -16.45 -12.63 2.74
N LEU A 9 -15.30 -13.11 2.25
CA LEU A 9 -14.08 -13.23 3.06
C LEU A 9 -13.50 -11.88 3.48
N ILE A 10 -13.62 -10.84 2.64
CA ILE A 10 -13.25 -9.47 3.01
C ILE A 10 -14.06 -8.98 4.20
N VAL A 11 -15.39 -9.12 4.10
CA VAL A 11 -16.28 -8.68 5.18
C VAL A 11 -16.02 -9.50 6.44
N ALA A 12 -15.90 -10.82 6.31
CA ALA A 12 -15.62 -11.71 7.44
C ALA A 12 -14.33 -11.34 8.17
N ARG A 13 -13.26 -11.05 7.44
CA ARG A 13 -11.99 -10.60 8.01
C ARG A 13 -12.16 -9.30 8.78
N SER A 14 -12.82 -8.30 8.19
CA SER A 14 -13.05 -7.03 8.86
C SER A 14 -13.83 -7.21 10.17
N LEU A 15 -14.81 -8.13 10.19
CA LEU A 15 -15.54 -8.47 11.41
C LEU A 15 -14.63 -9.18 12.44
N PHE A 16 -13.74 -10.07 12.02
CA PHE A 16 -12.75 -10.70 12.91
C PHE A 16 -11.84 -9.67 13.60
N GLU A 17 -11.36 -8.66 12.87
CA GLU A 17 -10.57 -7.56 13.43
C GLU A 17 -11.37 -6.77 14.49
N GLN A 18 -12.68 -6.55 14.25
CA GLN A 18 -13.54 -5.92 15.25
C GLN A 18 -13.78 -6.78 16.50
N VAL A 19 -13.85 -8.10 16.34
CA VAL A 19 -13.94 -9.02 17.48
C VAL A 19 -12.71 -8.87 18.38
N GLU A 20 -11.51 -8.77 17.82
CA GLU A 20 -10.30 -8.58 18.62
C GLU A 20 -10.37 -7.30 19.46
N ILE A 21 -10.79 -6.18 18.85
CA ILE A 21 -10.91 -4.89 19.52
C ILE A 21 -11.95 -4.96 20.65
N LEU A 22 -13.12 -5.55 20.39
CA LEU A 22 -14.18 -5.66 21.38
C LEU A 22 -13.79 -6.58 22.56
N MET A 23 -12.99 -7.61 22.30
CA MET A 23 -12.49 -8.51 23.34
C MET A 23 -11.46 -7.83 24.27
N LEU A 24 -10.79 -6.76 23.86
CA LEU A 24 -9.85 -6.03 24.75
C LEU A 24 -10.53 -5.33 25.93
N ALA A 25 -11.82 -5.01 25.81
CA ALA A 25 -12.53 -4.24 26.82
C ALA A 25 -12.93 -5.06 28.07
N ASP A 26 -12.67 -6.37 28.08
CA ASP A 26 -12.85 -7.32 29.19
C ASP A 26 -14.11 -7.09 30.05
N ASN A 27 -15.26 -6.94 29.38
CA ASN A 27 -16.54 -6.78 30.05
C ASN A 27 -17.65 -7.53 29.30
N LYS A 28 -18.76 -7.81 30.00
CA LYS A 28 -19.85 -8.64 29.48
C LYS A 28 -20.60 -8.00 28.30
N TYR A 29 -20.66 -6.67 28.21
CA TYR A 29 -21.32 -5.98 27.11
C TYR A 29 -20.49 -6.08 25.82
N SER A 30 -19.20 -5.75 25.89
CA SER A 30 -18.29 -5.88 24.75
C SER A 30 -18.11 -7.35 24.34
N SER A 31 -18.11 -8.29 25.30
CA SER A 31 -18.07 -9.73 25.02
C SER A 31 -19.35 -10.20 24.31
N SER A 32 -20.51 -9.69 24.72
CA SER A 32 -21.79 -9.96 24.07
C SER A 32 -21.82 -9.42 22.63
N ALA A 33 -21.34 -8.20 22.41
CA ALA A 33 -21.19 -7.64 21.06
C ALA A 33 -20.20 -8.46 20.21
N SER A 34 -19.05 -8.82 20.79
CA SER A 34 -18.05 -9.68 20.14
C SER A 34 -18.63 -11.00 19.68
N LEU A 35 -19.49 -11.64 20.50
CA LEU A 35 -20.12 -12.91 20.15
C LEU A 35 -21.04 -12.81 18.92
N ILE A 36 -21.79 -11.71 18.80
CA ILE A 36 -22.64 -11.47 17.63
C ILE A 36 -21.76 -11.30 16.39
N VAL A 37 -20.78 -10.40 16.45
CA VAL A 37 -19.87 -10.10 15.34
C VAL A 37 -19.07 -11.32 14.91
N LEU A 38 -18.59 -12.13 15.87
CA LEU A 38 -17.84 -13.37 15.63
C LEU A 38 -18.68 -14.39 14.85
N GLN A 39 -19.95 -14.55 15.20
CA GLN A 39 -20.81 -15.50 14.51
C GLN A 39 -21.06 -15.04 13.06
N ASP A 40 -21.36 -13.76 12.85
CA ASP A 40 -21.57 -13.21 11.49
C ASP A 40 -20.30 -13.36 10.64
N ALA A 41 -19.12 -13.10 11.23
CA ALA A 41 -17.83 -13.31 10.58
C ALA A 41 -17.63 -14.76 10.13
N PHE A 42 -17.89 -15.72 11.02
CA PHE A 42 -17.67 -17.13 10.72
C PHE A 42 -18.70 -17.68 9.73
N GLU A 43 -19.95 -17.23 9.81
CA GLU A 43 -20.98 -17.60 8.84
C GLU A 43 -20.60 -17.15 7.42
N LEU A 44 -20.06 -15.94 7.27
CA LEU A 44 -19.56 -15.46 5.98
C LEU A 44 -18.40 -16.29 5.43
N ILE A 45 -17.52 -16.82 6.28
CA ILE A 45 -16.42 -17.71 5.87
C ILE A 45 -16.98 -19.05 5.38
N ILE A 46 -17.93 -19.63 6.10
CA ILE A 46 -18.60 -20.86 5.68
C ILE A 46 -19.30 -20.66 4.34
N ARG A 47 -20.05 -19.56 4.18
CA ARG A 47 -20.73 -19.21 2.93
C ARG A 47 -19.73 -19.05 1.78
N ALA A 48 -18.65 -18.30 2.00
CA ALA A 48 -17.60 -18.13 1.01
C ALA A 48 -17.01 -19.48 0.57
N ALA A 49 -16.77 -20.38 1.52
CA ALA A 49 -16.23 -21.71 1.24
C ALA A 49 -17.20 -22.55 0.41
N LEU A 50 -18.49 -22.56 0.76
CA LEU A 50 -19.53 -23.26 -0.01
C LEU A 50 -19.69 -22.71 -1.43
N ILE A 51 -19.65 -21.38 -1.59
CA ILE A 51 -19.64 -20.71 -2.90
C ILE A 51 -18.43 -21.15 -3.72
N GLN A 52 -17.25 -21.14 -3.10
CA GLN A 52 -16.00 -21.53 -3.77
C GLN A 52 -16.01 -23.00 -4.21
N LEU A 53 -16.74 -23.86 -3.49
CA LEU A 53 -16.93 -25.28 -3.81
C LEU A 53 -18.09 -25.53 -4.81
N GLY A 54 -18.83 -24.50 -5.22
CA GLY A 54 -19.93 -24.61 -6.18
C GLY A 54 -21.25 -25.09 -5.58
N VAL A 55 -21.39 -25.14 -4.25
CA VAL A 55 -22.62 -25.60 -3.59
C VAL A 55 -23.78 -24.61 -3.79
N ASP A 56 -23.46 -23.34 -4.03
CA ASP A 56 -24.40 -22.26 -4.32
C ASP A 56 -25.12 -22.41 -5.67
N GLU A 57 -24.59 -23.23 -6.58
CA GLU A 57 -25.18 -23.49 -7.89
C GLU A 57 -26.41 -24.41 -7.78
N ASP A 58 -26.40 -25.32 -6.80
CA ASP A 58 -27.48 -26.30 -6.58
C ASP A 58 -28.42 -25.92 -5.42
N LYS A 59 -27.96 -25.05 -4.51
CA LYS A 59 -28.68 -24.75 -3.26
C LYS A 59 -28.69 -23.27 -2.97
N ASN A 60 -29.86 -22.77 -2.54
CA ASN A 60 -29.97 -21.42 -2.02
C ASN A 60 -29.38 -21.35 -0.60
N LEU A 61 -28.10 -20.94 -0.53
CA LEU A 61 -27.39 -20.80 0.74
C LEU A 61 -28.03 -19.78 1.69
N GLU A 62 -28.72 -18.75 1.19
CA GLU A 62 -29.31 -17.68 2.01
C GLU A 62 -30.41 -18.21 2.94
N LYS A 63 -31.07 -19.31 2.57
CA LYS A 63 -32.13 -19.93 3.36
C LYS A 63 -31.62 -20.92 4.41
N LEU A 64 -30.34 -21.28 4.35
CA LEU A 64 -29.76 -22.25 5.27
C LEU A 64 -29.44 -21.60 6.62
N THR A 65 -29.82 -22.30 7.68
CA THR A 65 -29.40 -22.02 9.05
C THR A 65 -27.91 -22.30 9.23
N PHE A 66 -27.32 -21.78 10.30
CA PHE A 66 -25.91 -22.01 10.62
C PHE A 66 -25.56 -23.51 10.71
N ASP A 67 -26.41 -24.32 11.35
CA ASP A 67 -26.18 -25.76 11.46
C ASP A 67 -26.23 -26.47 10.11
N GLU A 68 -27.12 -26.03 9.22
CA GLU A 68 -27.20 -26.55 7.85
C GLU A 68 -25.99 -26.14 7.02
N LEU A 69 -25.51 -24.91 7.14
CA LEU A 69 -24.28 -24.44 6.49
C LEU A 69 -23.06 -25.27 6.91
N VAL A 70 -22.92 -25.56 8.22
CA VAL A 70 -21.87 -26.44 8.74
C VAL A 70 -22.02 -27.86 8.20
N ALA A 71 -23.26 -28.38 8.13
CA ALA A 71 -23.52 -29.72 7.59
C ALA A 71 -23.17 -29.81 6.10
N GLU A 72 -23.43 -28.78 5.30
CA GLU A 72 -23.07 -28.73 3.89
C GLU A 72 -21.55 -28.71 3.68
N LEU A 73 -20.78 -28.02 4.52
CA LEU A 73 -19.31 -28.09 4.46
C LEU A 73 -18.78 -29.49 4.74
N VAL A 74 -19.36 -30.17 5.74
CA VAL A 74 -18.99 -31.55 6.06
C VAL A 74 -19.35 -32.50 4.90
N LYS A 75 -20.50 -32.31 4.25
CA LYS A 75 -20.88 -33.07 3.04
C LYS A 75 -19.92 -32.82 1.88
N ALA A 76 -19.43 -31.59 1.74
CA ALA A 76 -18.38 -31.21 0.81
C ALA A 76 -16.97 -31.71 1.22
N LYS A 77 -16.89 -32.59 2.24
CA LYS A 77 -15.66 -33.22 2.77
C LYS A 77 -14.66 -32.24 3.38
N ILE A 78 -15.09 -31.05 3.78
CA ILE A 78 -14.25 -30.10 4.52
C ILE A 78 -14.31 -30.46 6.01
N LYS A 79 -13.15 -30.72 6.61
CA LYS A 79 -13.03 -31.02 8.03
C LYS A 79 -13.19 -29.73 8.85
N ILE A 80 -14.05 -29.76 9.85
CA ILE A 80 -14.24 -28.68 10.81
C ILE A 80 -13.93 -29.22 12.21
N THR A 81 -13.07 -28.53 12.94
CA THR A 81 -12.75 -28.86 14.34
C THR A 81 -13.69 -28.15 15.30
N LYS A 82 -13.82 -28.69 16.53
CA LYS A 82 -14.58 -28.08 17.62
C LYS A 82 -16.05 -27.75 17.27
N THR A 83 -16.70 -28.59 16.45
CA THR A 83 -18.08 -28.39 16.00
C THR A 83 -19.08 -28.21 17.14
N ALA A 84 -18.93 -28.92 18.27
CA ALA A 84 -19.77 -28.72 19.45
C ALA A 84 -19.64 -27.30 20.04
N THR A 85 -18.41 -26.76 20.10
CA THR A 85 -18.14 -25.39 20.56
C THR A 85 -18.71 -24.35 19.61
N LEU A 86 -18.63 -24.57 18.30
CA LEU A 86 -19.22 -23.68 17.29
C LEU A 86 -20.76 -23.68 17.36
N LYS A 87 -21.38 -24.84 17.64
CA LYS A 87 -22.83 -24.93 17.89
C LYS A 87 -23.23 -24.19 19.17
N ALA A 88 -22.44 -24.35 20.24
CA ALA A 88 -22.65 -23.62 21.48
C ALA A 88 -22.50 -22.10 21.30
N MET A 89 -21.55 -21.66 20.46
CA MET A 89 -21.40 -20.25 20.06
C MET A 89 -22.67 -19.72 19.40
N ASN A 90 -23.23 -20.44 18.42
CA ASN A 90 -24.47 -20.02 17.76
C ASN A 90 -25.65 -19.92 18.75
N LYS A 91 -25.77 -20.90 19.66
CA LYS A 91 -26.78 -20.85 20.74
C LYS A 91 -26.58 -19.64 21.64
N GLY A 92 -25.35 -19.39 22.09
CA GLY A 92 -25.01 -18.22 22.91
C GLY A 92 -25.33 -16.90 22.22
N ARG A 93 -25.02 -16.79 20.92
CA ARG A 93 -25.38 -15.62 20.10
C ARG A 93 -26.89 -15.39 20.07
N VAL A 94 -27.68 -16.45 19.90
CA VAL A 94 -29.16 -16.36 19.94
C VAL A 94 -29.62 -15.86 21.30
N THR A 95 -29.04 -16.39 22.39
CA THR A 95 -29.35 -15.95 23.76
C THR A 95 -29.06 -14.46 23.97
N VAL A 96 -27.88 -13.99 23.58
CA VAL A 96 -27.51 -12.57 23.69
C VAL A 96 -28.44 -11.70 22.84
N LYS A 97 -28.60 -12.03 21.55
CA LYS A 97 -29.30 -11.19 20.57
C LYS A 97 -30.80 -11.07 20.82
N HIS A 98 -31.45 -12.18 21.20
CA HIS A 98 -32.92 -12.21 21.30
C HIS A 98 -33.43 -12.06 22.74
N TYR A 99 -32.62 -12.41 23.74
CA TYR A 99 -33.04 -12.41 25.14
C TYR A 99 -32.24 -11.43 26.01
N GLY A 100 -31.24 -10.74 25.45
CA GLY A 100 -30.44 -9.74 26.17
C GLY A 100 -29.59 -10.32 27.30
N GLN A 101 -29.39 -11.64 27.35
CA GLN A 101 -28.58 -12.26 28.40
C GLN A 101 -27.11 -12.13 28.03
N LEU A 102 -26.34 -11.45 28.86
CA LEU A 102 -24.95 -11.13 28.57
C LEU A 102 -24.07 -12.38 28.60
N ALA A 103 -23.09 -12.44 27.71
CA ALA A 103 -22.09 -13.51 27.65
C ALA A 103 -20.88 -13.21 28.54
N GLU A 104 -20.38 -14.25 29.21
CA GLU A 104 -19.13 -14.18 29.98
C GLU A 104 -17.91 -14.09 29.06
N HIS A 105 -16.95 -13.26 29.44
CA HIS A 105 -15.76 -12.97 28.62
C HIS A 105 -14.98 -14.23 28.26
N ASP A 106 -14.63 -15.07 29.24
CA ASP A 106 -13.88 -16.32 29.01
C ASP A 106 -14.61 -17.30 28.10
N THR A 107 -15.95 -17.31 28.17
CA THR A 107 -16.77 -18.14 27.29
C THR A 107 -16.65 -17.67 25.84
N VAL A 108 -16.72 -16.36 25.62
CA VAL A 108 -16.56 -15.77 24.27
C VAL A 108 -15.14 -15.96 23.76
N LYS A 109 -14.12 -15.81 24.62
CA LYS A 109 -12.71 -16.09 24.28
C LYS A 109 -12.52 -17.53 23.79
N ASN A 110 -13.15 -18.50 24.44
CA ASN A 110 -13.15 -19.88 23.99
C ASN A 110 -13.81 -20.07 22.61
N TYR A 111 -14.89 -19.34 22.33
CA TYR A 111 -15.50 -19.32 20.99
C TYR A 111 -14.60 -18.69 19.94
N VAL A 112 -13.93 -17.58 20.23
CA VAL A 112 -12.96 -16.94 19.32
C VAL A 112 -11.87 -17.94 18.94
N ASN A 113 -11.28 -18.62 19.93
CA ASN A 113 -10.21 -19.60 19.70
C ASN A 113 -10.69 -20.80 18.88
N ALA A 114 -11.92 -21.28 19.11
CA ALA A 114 -12.49 -22.36 18.31
C ALA A 114 -12.76 -21.93 16.86
N THR A 115 -13.26 -20.71 16.68
CA THR A 115 -13.59 -20.14 15.37
C THR A 115 -12.33 -19.87 14.54
N ARG A 116 -11.24 -19.39 15.16
CA ARG A 116 -9.93 -19.25 14.48
C ARG A 116 -9.44 -20.59 13.95
N ALA A 117 -9.38 -21.61 14.81
CA ALA A 117 -8.92 -22.94 14.42
C ALA A 117 -9.77 -23.55 13.28
N ALA A 118 -11.09 -23.36 13.31
CA ALA A 118 -11.96 -23.80 12.24
C ALA A 118 -11.77 -22.97 10.95
N THR A 119 -11.57 -21.67 11.08
CA THR A 119 -11.29 -20.76 9.96
C THR A 119 -10.01 -21.15 9.25
N ASP A 120 -8.92 -21.38 9.98
CA ASP A 120 -7.63 -21.75 9.40
C ASP A 120 -7.74 -23.03 8.56
N LEU A 121 -8.45 -24.04 9.07
CA LEU A 121 -8.72 -25.28 8.34
C LEU A 121 -9.58 -25.07 7.09
N ILE A 122 -10.63 -24.26 7.15
CA ILE A 122 -11.47 -23.96 5.98
C ILE A 122 -10.62 -23.21 4.92
N MET A 123 -9.86 -22.23 5.37
CA MET A 123 -8.98 -21.41 4.53
C MET A 123 -7.92 -22.24 3.83
N GLU A 124 -7.28 -23.17 4.53
CA GLU A 124 -6.31 -24.11 3.97
C GLU A 124 -6.96 -25.06 2.95
N ASN A 125 -8.05 -25.75 3.34
CA ASN A 125 -8.66 -26.79 2.51
C ASN A 125 -9.38 -26.26 1.26
N VAL A 126 -9.96 -25.04 1.33
CA VAL A 126 -10.81 -24.50 0.25
C VAL A 126 -10.08 -23.44 -0.57
N PHE A 127 -9.28 -22.59 0.07
CA PHE A 127 -8.70 -21.41 -0.57
C PHE A 127 -7.18 -21.48 -0.71
N GLN A 128 -6.52 -22.46 -0.07
CA GLN A 128 -5.07 -22.67 -0.07
C GLN A 128 -4.27 -21.41 0.33
N LYS A 129 -4.84 -20.61 1.23
CA LYS A 129 -4.22 -19.40 1.77
C LYS A 129 -4.87 -19.03 3.09
N PRO A 130 -4.17 -18.41 4.05
CA PRO A 130 -4.78 -17.93 5.29
C PRO A 130 -5.79 -16.81 5.05
N LEU A 131 -6.76 -16.62 5.96
CA LEU A 131 -7.71 -15.49 5.90
C LEU A 131 -6.99 -14.14 5.89
N ALA A 132 -5.86 -14.08 6.62
CA ALA A 132 -4.98 -12.93 6.66
C ALA A 132 -4.41 -12.56 5.28
N GLU A 133 -4.47 -13.42 4.25
CA GLU A 133 -4.07 -13.12 2.87
C GLU A 133 -5.23 -12.68 1.96
N VAL A 134 -6.47 -12.68 2.47
CA VAL A 134 -7.66 -12.28 1.72
C VAL A 134 -7.91 -10.79 1.93
N PHE A 135 -7.75 -10.00 0.87
CA PHE A 135 -7.86 -8.54 0.93
C PHE A 135 -8.43 -7.92 -0.33
N PRO A 136 -9.20 -6.81 -0.23
CA PRO A 136 -9.95 -6.20 -1.35
C PRO A 136 -9.05 -5.74 -2.51
N GLY A 137 -7.75 -5.63 -2.26
CA GLY A 137 -6.75 -5.03 -3.14
C GLY A 137 -5.96 -5.97 -4.04
N GLY A 138 -6.33 -7.25 -4.18
CA GLY A 138 -5.85 -8.17 -5.22
C GLY A 138 -4.35 -8.03 -5.57
N GLN A 139 -3.50 -8.66 -4.76
CA GLN A 139 -2.02 -8.64 -4.82
C GLN A 139 -1.39 -7.24 -4.73
N ILE A 140 -0.47 -7.08 -3.79
CA ILE A 140 0.51 -5.99 -3.88
C ILE A 140 1.17 -6.10 -5.26
N ASN A 141 1.07 -5.02 -6.04
CA ASN A 141 1.53 -4.98 -7.44
C ASN A 141 3.06 -5.10 -7.53
N ASP A 142 3.77 -4.55 -6.55
CA ASP A 142 5.21 -4.67 -6.47
C ASP A 142 5.58 -6.12 -6.11
N LEU A 143 6.19 -6.81 -7.07
CA LEU A 143 6.58 -8.21 -6.95
C LEU A 143 7.59 -8.45 -5.81
N ARG A 144 8.49 -7.49 -5.55
CA ARG A 144 9.50 -7.60 -4.50
C ARG A 144 8.87 -7.46 -3.13
N VAL A 145 8.01 -6.46 -2.98
CA VAL A 145 7.25 -6.24 -1.74
C VAL A 145 6.35 -7.45 -1.45
N ARG A 146 5.67 -7.97 -2.49
CA ARG A 146 4.86 -9.18 -2.37
C ARG A 146 5.67 -10.40 -1.96
N ALA A 147 6.86 -10.60 -2.54
CA ALA A 147 7.73 -11.71 -2.17
C ALA A 147 8.13 -11.66 -0.69
N LEU A 148 8.46 -10.47 -0.18
CA LEU A 148 8.80 -10.26 1.24
C LEU A 148 7.62 -10.56 2.17
N LEU A 149 6.40 -10.17 1.79
CA LEU A 149 5.22 -10.49 2.61
C LEU A 149 4.90 -11.99 2.60
N ILE A 150 5.10 -12.68 1.47
CA ILE A 150 4.97 -14.14 1.40
C ILE A 150 6.03 -14.82 2.27
N GLU A 151 7.27 -14.33 2.23
CA GLU A 151 8.35 -14.80 3.11
C GLU A 151 7.98 -14.60 4.58
N ALA A 152 7.46 -13.42 4.95
CA ALA A 152 7.00 -13.12 6.29
C ALA A 152 5.88 -14.07 6.75
N THR A 153 4.89 -14.37 5.90
CA THR A 153 3.83 -15.33 6.25
C THR A 153 4.40 -16.74 6.49
N LYS A 154 5.34 -17.19 5.66
CA LYS A 154 6.00 -18.48 5.84
C LYS A 154 6.79 -18.53 7.15
N SER A 155 7.61 -17.51 7.41
CA SER A 155 8.37 -17.40 8.65
C SER A 155 7.46 -17.36 9.88
N LEU A 156 6.29 -16.72 9.80
CA LEU A 156 5.31 -16.70 10.88
C LEU A 156 4.72 -18.11 11.13
N ALA A 157 4.45 -18.87 10.08
CA ALA A 157 3.99 -20.25 10.19
C ALA A 157 5.06 -21.18 10.81
N ASP A 158 6.33 -20.90 10.52
CA ASP A 158 7.48 -21.61 11.08
C ASP A 158 7.86 -21.15 12.51
N GLY A 159 7.16 -20.17 13.09
CA GLY A 159 7.48 -19.60 14.41
C GLY A 159 8.73 -18.71 14.44
N ARG A 160 9.27 -18.31 13.28
CA ARG A 160 10.48 -17.47 13.16
C ARG A 160 10.13 -15.98 13.22
N SER A 161 9.75 -15.50 14.40
CA SER A 161 9.25 -14.12 14.62
C SER A 161 10.19 -13.03 14.10
N PHE A 162 11.50 -13.13 14.36
CA PHE A 162 12.48 -12.15 13.90
C PHE A 162 12.50 -12.02 12.37
N ASP A 163 12.46 -13.14 11.65
CA ASP A 163 12.43 -13.15 10.18
C ASP A 163 11.17 -12.46 9.64
N VAL A 164 10.03 -12.60 10.34
CA VAL A 164 8.80 -11.88 10.01
C VAL A 164 9.02 -10.37 10.13
N LEU A 165 9.57 -9.91 11.27
CA LEU A 165 9.79 -8.48 11.53
C LEU A 165 10.76 -7.86 10.52
N VAL A 166 11.84 -8.58 10.17
CA VAL A 166 12.80 -8.16 9.13
C VAL A 166 12.11 -8.07 7.76
N ALA A 167 11.37 -9.10 7.36
CA ALA A 167 10.69 -9.12 6.06
C ALA A 167 9.63 -8.02 5.95
N VAL A 168 8.89 -7.78 7.03
CA VAL A 168 7.95 -6.67 7.17
C VAL A 168 8.66 -5.33 7.00
N ARG A 169 9.78 -5.10 7.70
CA ARG A 169 10.53 -3.85 7.54
C ARG A 169 11.03 -3.66 6.12
N LYS A 170 11.60 -4.70 5.49
CA LYS A 170 12.06 -4.64 4.10
C LYS A 170 10.92 -4.23 3.15
N ALA A 171 9.72 -4.71 3.38
CA ALA A 171 8.53 -4.34 2.60
C ALA A 171 8.16 -2.87 2.78
N ILE A 172 8.22 -2.35 4.02
CA ILE A 172 8.03 -0.93 4.33
C ILE A 172 9.13 -0.07 3.71
N PHE A 173 10.39 -0.50 3.77
CA PHE A 173 11.52 0.18 3.16
C PHE A 173 11.30 0.41 1.67
N LEU A 174 11.04 -0.67 0.91
CA LEU A 174 10.85 -0.59 -0.53
C LEU A 174 9.64 0.26 -0.93
N SER A 175 8.60 0.24 -0.10
CA SER A 175 7.33 0.88 -0.42
C SER A 175 7.24 2.32 0.05
N ILE A 176 7.91 2.71 1.12
CA ILE A 176 7.74 4.00 1.81
C ILE A 176 9.09 4.64 2.13
N GLU A 177 9.94 3.96 2.90
CA GLU A 177 11.14 4.62 3.46
C GLU A 177 12.16 5.03 2.41
N ARG A 178 12.21 4.31 1.29
CA ARG A 178 13.03 4.65 0.14
C ARG A 178 12.76 6.07 -0.37
N ASP A 179 11.54 6.59 -0.24
CA ASP A 179 11.20 7.95 -0.65
C ASP A 179 11.82 9.01 0.28
N TYR A 180 12.33 8.60 1.45
CA TYR A 180 12.99 9.42 2.47
C TYR A 180 14.51 9.16 2.56
N ASP A 181 15.07 8.33 1.67
CA ASP A 181 16.49 8.01 1.62
C ASP A 181 17.32 9.17 1.03
N ILE A 182 18.18 9.78 1.84
CA ILE A 182 19.01 10.93 1.44
C ILE A 182 20.37 10.53 0.84
N SER A 183 20.68 9.24 0.68
CA SER A 183 21.99 8.77 0.20
C SER A 183 22.40 9.30 -1.17
N SER A 184 21.44 9.63 -2.05
CA SER A 184 21.72 10.23 -3.35
C SER A 184 22.34 11.64 -3.26
N PHE A 185 22.18 12.33 -2.12
CA PHE A 185 22.72 13.67 -1.89
C PHE A 185 24.12 13.67 -1.28
N ALA A 186 24.70 12.50 -1.00
CA ALA A 186 26.05 12.39 -0.43
C ALA A 186 27.16 12.82 -1.40
N ASP A 187 26.92 12.68 -2.72
CA ASP A 187 27.91 13.02 -3.75
C ASP A 187 27.30 14.03 -4.74
N PRO A 188 27.72 15.31 -4.72
CA PRO A 188 27.21 16.35 -5.60
C PRO A 188 27.48 16.08 -7.09
N LYS A 189 28.39 15.15 -7.43
CA LYS A 189 28.66 14.75 -8.82
C LYS A 189 27.68 13.68 -9.33
N LYS A 190 26.96 13.00 -8.42
CA LYS A 190 25.99 11.93 -8.74
C LYS A 190 24.55 12.43 -8.76
N THR A 191 24.26 13.54 -8.09
CA THR A 191 23.01 14.29 -8.25
C THR A 191 23.02 14.97 -9.61
N GLY A 192 22.71 14.21 -10.67
CA GLY A 192 22.27 14.81 -11.92
C GLY A 192 21.12 15.76 -11.59
N PHE A 193 21.33 17.07 -11.75
CA PHE A 193 20.35 18.14 -11.54
C PHE A 193 19.20 18.10 -12.57
N GLY A 194 18.68 16.91 -12.87
CA GLY A 194 17.57 16.67 -13.77
C GLY A 194 16.25 16.44 -13.03
N LEU A 195 15.14 16.59 -13.75
CA LEU A 195 13.76 16.36 -13.31
C LEU A 195 13.54 15.00 -12.61
N LEU A 196 14.40 14.01 -12.88
CA LEU A 196 14.43 12.68 -12.27
C LEU A 196 14.85 12.69 -10.78
N ALA A 197 15.68 13.63 -10.34
CA ALA A 197 16.10 13.73 -8.93
C ALA A 197 14.95 14.16 -8.00
N PHE A 198 13.95 14.87 -8.52
CA PHE A 198 12.74 15.28 -7.78
C PHE A 198 11.70 14.15 -7.66
N MET A 199 11.82 13.08 -8.45
CA MET A 199 10.96 11.89 -8.37
C MET A 199 11.68 10.65 -7.80
N GLY A 200 12.97 10.77 -7.45
CA GLY A 200 13.82 9.69 -6.96
C GLY A 200 13.88 9.55 -5.43
N ARG A 201 14.75 8.66 -4.95
CA ARG A 201 15.06 8.48 -3.51
C ARG A 201 15.28 9.84 -2.83
N GLY A 202 14.67 10.02 -1.66
CA GLY A 202 14.81 11.24 -0.86
C GLY A 202 13.93 12.41 -1.30
N ALA A 203 13.03 12.26 -2.28
CA ALA A 203 12.05 13.29 -2.65
C ALA A 203 11.21 13.75 -1.44
N SER A 204 10.87 12.83 -0.54
CA SER A 204 10.02 13.09 0.63
C SER A 204 10.79 13.52 1.88
N ALA A 205 12.14 13.46 1.86
CA ALA A 205 12.97 13.92 2.98
C ALA A 205 12.89 15.45 3.16
N PRO A 206 13.12 15.98 4.38
CA PRO A 206 13.15 17.43 4.62
C PRO A 206 14.20 18.13 3.75
N HIS A 207 13.91 19.34 3.26
CA HIS A 207 14.81 20.02 2.33
C HIS A 207 16.22 20.27 2.91
N PHE A 208 16.32 20.60 4.22
CA PHE A 208 17.59 20.89 4.87
C PHE A 208 18.51 19.67 5.03
N THR A 209 18.01 18.45 4.83
CA THR A 209 18.81 17.21 4.95
C THR A 209 19.42 16.78 3.61
N LYS A 210 18.99 17.40 2.50
CA LYS A 210 19.37 17.04 1.13
C LYS A 210 20.67 17.72 0.68
N ASN A 211 21.72 17.62 1.50
CA ASN A 211 23.03 18.16 1.15
C ASN A 211 24.18 17.34 1.76
N PRO A 212 25.38 17.37 1.16
CA PRO A 212 26.52 16.59 1.64
C PRO A 212 26.96 16.94 3.07
N ALA A 213 26.91 18.21 3.47
CA ALA A 213 27.36 18.64 4.79
C ALA A 213 26.49 18.04 5.91
N TYR A 214 25.16 18.03 5.71
CA TYR A 214 24.25 17.37 6.64
C TYR A 214 24.55 15.88 6.77
N ILE A 215 24.79 15.20 5.64
CA ILE A 215 25.08 13.76 5.62
C ILE A 215 26.38 13.47 6.35
N GLU A 216 27.45 14.23 6.09
CA GLU A 216 28.74 14.07 6.75
C GLU A 216 28.65 14.23 8.28
N GLU A 217 27.81 15.15 8.76
CA GLU A 217 27.66 15.43 10.19
C GLU A 217 26.71 14.43 10.90
N ASN A 218 25.65 13.98 10.23
CA ASN A 218 24.53 13.31 10.88
C ASN A 218 24.39 11.82 10.55
N VAL A 219 24.97 11.34 9.45
CA VAL A 219 24.86 9.92 9.05
C VAL A 219 26.06 9.14 9.60
N ARG A 220 25.81 8.27 10.58
CA ARG A 220 26.85 7.43 11.22
C ARG A 220 26.69 5.97 10.85
N GLU A 221 25.45 5.54 10.65
CA GLU A 221 25.08 4.18 10.30
C GLU A 221 24.28 4.14 9.00
N PRO A 222 24.20 2.99 8.30
CA PRO A 222 23.41 2.89 7.06
C PRO A 222 21.93 3.29 7.21
N PHE A 223 21.36 3.14 8.40
CA PHE A 223 19.96 3.44 8.67
C PHE A 223 19.68 4.95 8.79
N ASP A 224 20.70 5.75 9.15
CA ASP A 224 20.57 7.21 9.32
C ASP A 224 20.32 7.94 7.99
N TYR A 225 20.52 7.26 6.86
CA TYR A 225 20.13 7.78 5.55
C TYR A 225 18.61 7.94 5.39
N ILE A 226 17.80 7.30 6.23
CA ILE A 226 16.34 7.40 6.17
C ILE A 226 15.87 8.51 7.10
N VAL A 227 15.54 9.67 6.52
CA VAL A 227 15.15 10.85 7.30
C VAL A 227 13.71 11.28 6.99
N PHE A 228 12.80 11.00 7.92
CA PHE A 228 11.39 11.34 7.76
C PHE A 228 11.12 12.83 7.96
N SER A 229 10.40 13.41 7.01
CA SER A 229 9.57 14.58 7.30
C SER A 229 8.29 14.11 8.00
N HIS A 230 8.23 14.29 9.33
CA HIS A 230 7.15 13.81 10.19
C HIS A 230 5.78 14.38 9.76
N GLU A 231 5.73 15.64 9.34
CA GLU A 231 4.50 16.25 8.83
C GLU A 231 4.07 15.61 7.52
N LYS A 232 5.00 15.42 6.58
CA LYS A 232 4.70 14.84 5.28
C LYS A 232 4.20 13.41 5.41
N ILE A 233 4.91 12.55 6.15
CA ILE A 233 4.49 11.15 6.31
C ILE A 233 3.13 11.06 7.02
N LYS A 234 2.86 11.94 7.99
CA LYS A 234 1.56 12.03 8.65
C LYS A 234 0.45 12.36 7.67
N ILE A 235 0.65 13.36 6.80
CA ILE A 235 -0.32 13.73 5.76
C ILE A 235 -0.53 12.56 4.79
N ASP A 236 0.56 11.99 4.27
CA ASP A 236 0.49 10.88 3.32
C ASP A 236 -0.28 9.68 3.91
N LEU A 237 -0.02 9.31 5.18
CA LEU A 237 -0.74 8.24 5.88
C LEU A 237 -2.24 8.53 6.03
N LEU A 238 -2.61 9.77 6.36
CA LEU A 238 -4.01 10.20 6.47
C LEU A 238 -4.71 10.14 5.11
N GLU A 239 -4.05 10.58 4.04
CA GLU A 239 -4.58 10.50 2.67
C GLU A 239 -4.80 9.06 2.19
N TRP A 240 -3.97 8.12 2.67
CA TRP A 240 -4.18 6.69 2.42
C TRP A 240 -5.29 6.08 3.30
N GLY A 241 -5.80 6.81 4.29
CA GLY A 241 -6.78 6.31 5.26
C GLY A 241 -6.17 5.35 6.28
N VAL A 242 -4.88 5.51 6.59
CA VAL A 242 -4.13 4.67 7.53
C VAL A 242 -4.04 5.37 8.88
N ASN A 243 -4.16 4.61 9.97
CA ASN A 243 -3.89 5.13 11.31
C ASN A 243 -2.38 5.39 11.44
N THR A 244 -2.02 6.63 11.79
CA THR A 244 -0.62 7.03 11.93
C THR A 244 0.12 6.23 13.00
N GLU A 245 -0.57 5.83 14.08
CA GLU A 245 0.02 5.01 15.13
C GLU A 245 0.34 3.60 14.65
N ASP A 246 -0.44 3.02 13.73
CA ASP A 246 -0.14 1.70 13.18
C ASP A 246 1.20 1.72 12.42
N PHE A 247 1.45 2.77 11.63
CA PHE A 247 2.75 2.93 10.94
C PHE A 247 3.90 3.03 11.95
N TRP A 248 3.79 3.92 12.94
CA TRP A 248 4.86 4.14 13.90
C TRP A 248 5.08 2.95 14.84
N ASN A 249 4.03 2.21 15.19
CA ASN A 249 4.14 0.97 15.95
C ASN A 249 4.93 -0.07 15.16
N VAL A 250 4.56 -0.33 13.90
CA VAL A 250 5.33 -1.25 13.07
C VAL A 250 6.77 -0.76 12.92
N TRP A 251 6.98 0.53 12.70
CA TRP A 251 8.30 1.13 12.55
C TRP A 251 9.18 0.93 13.80
N ARG A 252 8.61 1.06 15.00
CA ARG A 252 9.32 0.84 16.28
C ARG A 252 9.56 -0.63 16.63
N LEU A 253 8.60 -1.50 16.28
CA LEU A 253 8.63 -2.92 16.62
C LEU A 253 9.46 -3.77 15.65
N THR A 254 9.92 -3.19 14.55
CA THR A 254 10.69 -3.89 13.53
C THR A 254 12.14 -3.41 13.51
N PRO A 255 13.12 -4.29 13.30
CA PRO A 255 14.52 -3.89 13.26
C PRO A 255 14.78 -2.96 12.07
N PRO A 256 15.59 -1.91 12.23
CA PRO A 256 16.04 -1.08 11.11
C PRO A 256 16.67 -1.93 9.99
N VAL A 257 16.30 -1.64 8.75
CA VAL A 257 16.90 -2.26 7.56
C VAL A 257 17.25 -1.17 6.54
N TYR A 258 18.28 -1.43 5.75
CA TYR A 258 18.68 -0.52 4.68
C TYR A 258 19.15 -1.29 3.45
N LEU A 259 18.76 -0.81 2.27
CA LEU A 259 19.22 -1.34 0.98
C LEU A 259 19.83 -0.21 0.15
N PRO A 260 21.17 -0.13 0.04
CA PRO A 260 21.82 0.86 -0.80
C PRO A 260 21.41 0.72 -2.26
N GLU A 261 21.33 1.82 -3.00
CA GLU A 261 20.86 1.81 -4.40
C GLU A 261 21.70 0.94 -5.34
N LYS A 262 23.02 0.87 -5.09
CA LYS A 262 23.98 0.13 -5.91
C LYS A 262 24.29 -1.27 -5.38
N SER A 263 23.66 -1.66 -4.27
CA SER A 263 23.86 -2.96 -3.66
C SER A 263 22.56 -3.77 -3.69
N ASN A 264 22.70 -5.08 -3.82
CA ASN A 264 21.59 -6.01 -3.61
C ASN A 264 21.59 -6.60 -2.20
N GLU A 265 22.51 -6.16 -1.34
CA GLU A 265 22.68 -6.66 0.02
C GLU A 265 21.93 -5.78 1.02
N TRP A 266 21.19 -6.43 1.92
CA TRP A 266 20.45 -5.77 2.99
C TRP A 266 21.33 -5.61 4.22
N PHE A 267 21.41 -4.38 4.72
CA PHE A 267 21.89 -4.11 6.08
C PHE A 267 20.71 -4.27 7.03
N ILE A 268 20.91 -4.98 8.12
CA ILE A 268 19.90 -5.25 9.14
C ILE A 268 20.54 -4.96 10.48
N SER A 269 19.90 -4.12 11.29
CA SER A 269 20.33 -3.92 12.67
C SER A 269 19.87 -5.13 13.49
N THR A 270 20.82 -6.00 13.84
CA THR A 270 20.59 -7.09 14.79
C THR A 270 20.71 -6.53 16.19
N ILE A 271 19.60 -6.07 16.76
CA ILE A 271 19.52 -5.88 18.21
C ILE A 271 19.34 -7.29 18.78
N GLU A 272 20.43 -7.90 19.25
CA GLU A 272 20.32 -9.04 20.15
C GLU A 272 19.70 -8.53 21.47
N ASN A 273 18.46 -8.96 21.75
CA ASN A 273 17.89 -9.29 23.08
C ASN A 273 16.55 -8.64 23.52
N ASP A 274 15.85 -9.43 24.34
CA ASP A 274 14.95 -9.08 25.46
C ASP A 274 13.41 -9.09 25.29
N LEU A 275 12.84 -9.83 24.33
CA LEU A 275 11.40 -10.13 24.36
C LEU A 275 11.13 -11.62 24.66
N PRO A 276 10.20 -11.94 25.58
CA PRO A 276 9.73 -13.31 25.75
C PRO A 276 9.22 -13.88 24.42
N GLU A 277 9.62 -15.10 24.07
CA GLU A 277 9.39 -15.76 22.77
C GLU A 277 7.90 -15.75 22.32
N ASN A 278 6.97 -15.81 23.27
CA ASN A 278 5.53 -15.71 23.04
C ASN A 278 5.04 -14.28 22.71
N LEU A 279 5.66 -13.25 23.30
CA LEU A 279 5.39 -11.85 22.98
C LEU A 279 5.89 -11.50 21.57
N GLU A 280 6.97 -12.15 21.11
CA GLU A 280 7.54 -11.94 19.78
C GLU A 280 6.60 -12.40 18.66
N ILE A 281 5.92 -13.55 18.82
CA ILE A 281 5.01 -14.09 17.79
C ILE A 281 3.78 -13.19 17.62
N GLU A 282 3.21 -12.70 18.73
CA GLU A 282 2.07 -11.77 18.68
C GLU A 282 2.47 -10.44 18.04
N ALA A 283 3.63 -9.90 18.40
CA ALA A 283 4.18 -8.68 17.78
C ALA A 283 4.47 -8.87 16.29
N ALA A 284 5.04 -10.01 15.89
CA ALA A 284 5.29 -10.36 14.50
C ALA A 284 4.00 -10.44 13.68
N ARG A 285 2.97 -11.11 14.23
CA ARG A 285 1.64 -11.19 13.60
C ARG A 285 1.02 -9.81 13.46
N TYR A 286 1.02 -9.01 14.53
CA TYR A 286 0.54 -7.63 14.51
C TYR A 286 1.25 -6.82 13.40
N CYS A 287 2.58 -6.86 13.35
CA CYS A 287 3.35 -6.09 12.37
C CYS A 287 3.05 -6.52 10.94
N LEU A 288 2.92 -7.83 10.69
CA LEU A 288 2.56 -8.36 9.38
C LEU A 288 1.18 -7.85 8.94
N ASP A 289 0.15 -8.03 9.78
CA ASP A 289 -1.23 -7.65 9.45
C ASP A 289 -1.36 -6.14 9.19
N ARG A 290 -0.75 -5.31 10.05
CA ARG A 290 -0.77 -3.85 9.91
C ARG A 290 -0.03 -3.39 8.65
N THR A 291 1.10 -4.02 8.33
CA THR A 291 1.87 -3.69 7.13
C THR A 291 1.09 -4.02 5.88
N ILE A 292 0.45 -5.19 5.82
CA ILE A 292 -0.33 -5.54 4.63
C ILE A 292 -1.49 -4.54 4.43
N ASN A 293 -2.19 -4.15 5.49
CA ASN A 293 -3.26 -3.15 5.44
C ASN A 293 -2.73 -1.78 4.96
N LEU A 294 -1.64 -1.29 5.56
CA LEU A 294 -0.95 -0.06 5.19
C LEU A 294 -0.61 -0.01 3.70
N LEU A 295 0.08 -1.04 3.20
CA LEU A 295 0.57 -1.06 1.82
C LEU A 295 -0.56 -1.16 0.80
N GLN A 296 -1.65 -1.85 1.15
CA GLN A 296 -2.83 -1.91 0.30
C GLN A 296 -3.58 -0.59 0.23
N LYS A 297 -3.73 0.09 1.37
CA LYS A 297 -4.33 1.42 1.42
C LYS A 297 -3.53 2.43 0.59
N LYS A 298 -2.21 2.41 0.70
CA LYS A 298 -1.31 3.19 -0.18
C LYS A 298 -1.54 2.85 -1.66
N GLN A 299 -1.56 1.56 -2.03
CA GLN A 299 -1.80 1.14 -3.41
C GLN A 299 -3.19 1.57 -3.92
N ALA A 300 -4.24 1.43 -3.10
CA ALA A 300 -5.59 1.81 -3.46
C ALA A 300 -5.70 3.32 -3.69
N HIS A 301 -5.09 4.13 -2.83
CA HIS A 301 -5.00 5.56 -2.99
C HIS A 301 -4.30 5.94 -4.32
N ILE A 302 -3.15 5.32 -4.62
CA ILE A 302 -2.43 5.55 -5.88
C ILE A 302 -3.30 5.19 -7.09
N ARG A 303 -4.04 4.07 -7.05
CA ARG A 303 -4.95 3.65 -8.14
C ARG A 303 -6.16 4.59 -8.31
N GLN A 304 -6.68 5.13 -7.21
CA GLN A 304 -7.79 6.09 -7.23
C GLN A 304 -7.35 7.47 -7.71
N SER A 305 -6.05 7.78 -7.60
CA SER A 305 -5.44 8.99 -8.13
C SER A 305 -5.54 8.99 -9.66
N ARG A 306 -6.60 9.61 -10.18
CA ARG A 306 -6.84 9.80 -11.62
C ARG A 306 -5.97 10.92 -12.15
N TRP A 307 -4.69 10.66 -12.35
CA TRP A 307 -3.87 11.53 -13.19
C TRP A 307 -4.28 11.31 -14.65
N ARG A 308 -4.57 12.38 -15.40
CA ARG A 308 -4.60 12.27 -16.86
C ARG A 308 -3.23 11.73 -17.26
N ARG A 309 -3.15 10.53 -17.84
CA ARG A 309 -1.94 10.05 -18.50
C ARG A 309 -1.61 11.05 -19.61
N GLN A 310 -0.85 12.08 -19.29
CA GLN A 310 -0.08 12.81 -20.29
C GLN A 310 0.88 11.76 -20.82
N LYS A 311 0.53 11.10 -21.93
CA LYS A 311 1.51 10.39 -22.74
C LYS A 311 2.61 11.41 -22.99
N GLN A 312 3.76 11.24 -22.33
CA GLN A 312 5.00 11.95 -22.61
C GLN A 312 5.48 11.51 -23.99
N SER A 313 4.74 11.88 -25.03
CA SER A 313 5.32 12.03 -26.35
C SER A 313 6.07 13.34 -26.29
N LEU A 314 7.38 13.30 -26.59
CA LEU A 314 8.12 14.51 -26.95
C LEU A 314 7.39 15.08 -28.17
N LYS A 315 6.65 16.17 -27.94
CA LYS A 315 5.93 16.84 -29.01
C LYS A 315 6.93 17.74 -29.71
N GLU A 316 7.03 17.59 -31.01
CA GLU A 316 7.97 18.35 -31.83
C GLU A 316 7.22 19.42 -32.60
N LEU A 317 7.89 20.55 -32.83
CA LEU A 317 7.43 21.56 -33.76
C LEU A 317 8.59 21.97 -34.66
N ALA A 318 8.31 22.25 -35.92
CA ALA A 318 9.25 22.87 -36.83
C ALA A 318 8.97 24.37 -36.90
N ILE A 319 10.00 25.20 -36.82
CA ILE A 319 9.85 26.64 -36.99
C ILE A 319 9.78 26.94 -38.49
N VAL A 320 8.65 27.48 -38.96
CA VAL A 320 8.42 27.77 -40.39
C VAL A 320 9.05 29.11 -40.78
N LYS A 321 9.02 30.08 -39.85
CA LYS A 321 9.56 31.43 -40.05
C LYS A 321 10.51 31.79 -38.93
N HIS A 322 11.60 32.47 -39.26
CA HIS A 322 12.51 33.00 -38.25
C HIS A 322 11.74 33.89 -37.27
N THR A 323 11.64 33.47 -36.00
CA THR A 323 10.72 34.08 -35.01
C THR A 323 11.45 34.28 -33.68
N PRO A 324 11.17 35.36 -32.93
CA PRO A 324 11.78 35.56 -31.62
C PRO A 324 11.34 34.49 -30.61
N ARG A 325 12.29 33.95 -29.86
CA ARG A 325 12.01 33.24 -28.61
C ARG A 325 11.69 34.27 -27.54
N LEU A 326 10.52 34.18 -26.92
CA LEU A 326 10.03 35.13 -25.93
C LEU A 326 10.17 34.55 -24.52
N ARG A 327 10.45 35.40 -23.53
CA ARG A 327 10.50 34.97 -22.11
C ARG A 327 9.12 34.69 -21.51
N LYS A 328 8.07 35.31 -22.06
CA LYS A 328 6.67 35.18 -21.63
C LYS A 328 5.78 34.98 -22.85
N ALA A 329 4.66 34.30 -22.68
CA ALA A 329 3.64 34.10 -23.72
C ALA A 329 2.80 35.38 -23.94
N ARG A 330 3.44 36.43 -24.47
CA ARG A 330 2.85 37.71 -24.86
C ARG A 330 3.74 38.40 -25.89
N ALA A 331 3.14 39.08 -26.87
CA ALA A 331 3.84 39.61 -28.05
C ALA A 331 4.88 40.70 -27.72
N ASP A 332 4.68 41.43 -26.62
CA ASP A 332 5.55 42.49 -26.11
C ASP A 332 6.53 42.00 -25.03
N SER A 333 6.68 40.69 -24.87
CA SER A 333 7.71 40.11 -24.02
C SER A 333 9.11 40.39 -24.56
N GLU A 334 10.07 40.55 -23.64
CA GLU A 334 11.49 40.51 -23.98
C GLU A 334 11.84 39.24 -24.77
N SER A 335 12.63 39.43 -25.82
CA SER A 335 13.20 38.34 -26.59
C SER A 335 14.39 37.72 -25.83
N ALA A 336 14.36 36.41 -25.68
CA ALA A 336 15.43 35.58 -25.14
C ALA A 336 16.42 35.10 -26.22
N GLY A 337 16.14 35.39 -27.49
CA GLY A 337 16.90 34.88 -28.64
C GLY A 337 15.99 34.72 -29.85
N THR A 338 16.49 34.08 -30.90
CA THR A 338 15.72 33.80 -32.13
C THR A 338 15.69 32.32 -32.43
N ALA A 339 14.54 31.83 -32.88
CA ALA A 339 14.37 30.48 -33.37
C ALA A 339 14.51 30.50 -34.89
N THR A 340 15.39 29.65 -35.43
CA THR A 340 15.72 29.68 -36.86
C THR A 340 14.71 28.87 -37.67
N GLY A 341 14.27 29.42 -38.80
CA GLY A 341 13.41 28.70 -39.74
C GLY A 341 14.06 27.39 -40.21
N GLY A 342 13.28 26.31 -40.23
CA GLY A 342 13.72 24.96 -40.58
C GLY A 342 14.23 24.11 -39.41
N GLN A 343 14.45 24.69 -38.22
CA GLN A 343 14.84 23.92 -37.03
C GLN A 343 13.64 23.29 -36.33
N VAL A 344 13.85 22.11 -35.75
CA VAL A 344 12.86 21.38 -34.97
C VAL A 344 13.15 21.57 -33.48
N TYR A 345 12.13 21.91 -32.71
CA TYR A 345 12.20 22.07 -31.27
C TYR A 345 11.20 21.15 -30.59
N ALA A 346 11.55 20.67 -29.39
CA ALA A 346 10.60 20.03 -28.51
C ALA A 346 9.77 21.09 -27.77
N TYR A 347 8.47 20.86 -27.63
CA TYR A 347 7.57 21.72 -26.87
C TYR A 347 6.75 20.92 -25.86
N GLU A 348 6.41 21.57 -24.75
CA GLU A 348 5.72 20.94 -23.62
C GLU A 348 4.21 21.15 -23.70
N VAL A 349 3.80 22.38 -24.02
CA VAL A 349 2.40 22.80 -24.01
C VAL A 349 2.14 23.89 -25.04
N ILE A 350 0.95 23.88 -25.61
CA ILE A 350 0.38 25.00 -26.36
C ILE A 350 -0.58 25.70 -25.42
N LEU A 351 -0.41 27.00 -25.26
CA LEU A 351 -1.24 27.81 -24.37
C LEU A 351 -1.62 29.12 -25.04
N GLN A 352 -2.73 29.68 -24.61
CA GLN A 352 -3.14 31.02 -25.01
C GLN A 352 -2.44 32.04 -24.10
N GLY A 353 -1.73 32.98 -24.72
CA GLY A 353 -1.12 34.13 -24.05
C GLY A 353 -2.17 35.13 -23.59
N LEU A 354 -1.77 36.06 -22.73
CA LEU A 354 -2.65 37.12 -22.20
C LEU A 354 -3.09 38.13 -23.27
N ASP A 355 -2.42 38.11 -24.43
CA ASP A 355 -2.73 38.87 -25.64
C ASP A 355 -3.65 38.10 -26.61
N SER A 356 -4.24 36.99 -26.16
CA SER A 356 -5.12 36.11 -26.94
C SER A 356 -4.45 35.35 -28.09
N ILE A 357 -3.12 35.43 -28.22
CA ILE A 357 -2.34 34.70 -29.23
C ILE A 357 -1.92 33.33 -28.66
N HIS A 358 -1.82 32.30 -29.50
CA HIS A 358 -1.35 30.99 -29.06
C HIS A 358 0.18 30.88 -29.13
N TYR A 359 0.76 30.31 -28.08
CA TYR A 359 2.20 30.11 -27.94
C TYR A 359 2.53 28.66 -27.65
N CYS A 360 3.68 28.20 -28.17
CA CYS A 360 4.29 26.95 -27.79
C CYS A 360 5.37 27.20 -26.73
N ARG A 361 5.28 26.55 -25.57
CA ARG A 361 6.35 26.54 -24.57
C ARG A 361 7.42 25.54 -24.97
N LEU A 362 8.59 26.03 -25.35
CA LEU A 362 9.73 25.20 -25.72
C LEU A 362 10.34 24.54 -24.48
N VAL A 363 10.82 23.31 -24.65
CA VAL A 363 11.63 22.62 -23.65
C VAL A 363 12.98 23.32 -23.58
N ALA A 364 13.43 23.70 -22.38
CA ALA A 364 14.72 24.35 -22.19
C ALA A 364 15.86 23.38 -22.61
N LEU A 365 16.71 23.81 -23.54
CA LEU A 365 17.91 23.08 -23.93
C LEU A 365 19.07 23.58 -23.05
N TYR A 366 19.51 22.74 -22.12
CA TYR A 366 20.49 23.11 -21.09
C TYR A 366 21.90 23.41 -21.63
N ASP A 367 22.20 23.05 -22.89
CA ASP A 367 23.46 23.39 -23.54
C ASP A 367 23.61 24.90 -23.84
N GLU A 368 22.51 25.67 -23.88
CA GLU A 368 22.54 27.10 -24.23
C GLU A 368 22.59 28.07 -23.02
N LYS A 369 22.77 27.57 -21.78
CA LYS A 369 22.71 28.38 -20.53
C LYS A 369 21.39 29.15 -20.33
N GLU A 370 20.29 28.75 -20.97
CA GLU A 370 18.97 29.33 -20.75
C GLU A 370 18.27 28.61 -19.59
N TRP A 371 18.18 29.27 -18.44
CA TRP A 371 17.59 28.71 -17.20
C TRP A 371 16.06 28.88 -17.10
N PHE A 372 15.40 29.26 -18.18
CA PHE A 372 13.97 29.57 -18.20
C PHE A 372 13.33 29.06 -19.48
N HIS A 373 12.02 28.76 -19.40
CA HIS A 373 11.25 28.37 -20.58
C HIS A 373 11.10 29.55 -21.54
N THR A 374 11.28 29.28 -22.83
CA THR A 374 11.00 30.24 -23.90
C THR A 374 9.72 29.88 -24.65
N TYR A 375 9.11 30.88 -25.26
CA TYR A 375 7.85 30.77 -25.99
C TYR A 375 8.02 31.23 -27.43
N VAL A 376 7.40 30.53 -28.36
CA VAL A 376 7.29 30.95 -29.77
C VAL A 376 5.82 30.99 -30.17
N LYS A 377 5.46 31.89 -31.09
CA LYS A 377 4.08 31.98 -31.58
C LYS A 377 3.74 30.71 -32.37
N LEU A 378 2.57 30.14 -32.09
CA LEU A 378 2.11 28.93 -32.76
C LEU A 378 1.99 29.14 -34.29
N ASP A 379 1.59 30.32 -34.74
CA ASP A 379 1.42 30.66 -36.16
C ASP A 379 2.74 30.63 -36.96
N ASP A 380 3.88 30.72 -36.26
CA ASP A 380 5.21 30.63 -36.86
C ASP A 380 5.76 29.19 -36.86
N CYS A 381 4.97 28.23 -36.37
CA CYS A 381 5.36 26.85 -36.13
C CYS A 381 4.46 25.85 -36.90
N GLU A 382 5.03 24.71 -37.26
CA GLU A 382 4.29 23.55 -37.77
C GLU A 382 4.44 22.40 -36.75
N LEU A 383 3.32 21.96 -36.17
CA LEU A 383 3.32 20.89 -35.17
C LEU A 383 3.58 19.54 -35.84
N ARG A 384 4.56 18.80 -35.33
CA ARG A 384 4.86 17.43 -35.75
C ARG A 384 4.41 16.47 -34.67
N VAL A 385 3.49 15.58 -35.02
CA VAL A 385 3.09 14.48 -34.14
C VAL A 385 4.15 13.38 -34.31
N SER A 386 4.98 13.17 -33.29
CA SER A 386 5.82 11.99 -33.22
C SER A 386 4.92 10.77 -32.99
N VAL A 387 4.67 10.00 -34.05
CA VAL A 387 4.11 8.65 -33.92
C VAL A 387 5.25 7.75 -33.48
N GLN A 388 5.56 7.75 -32.19
CA GLN A 388 6.33 6.65 -31.60
C GLN A 388 5.34 5.57 -31.15
N GLU A 389 5.10 4.60 -32.03
CA GLU A 389 4.62 3.28 -31.62
C GLU A 389 5.75 2.57 -30.88
N HIS A 390 5.69 2.53 -29.55
CA HIS A 390 6.33 1.50 -28.72
C HIS A 390 5.37 1.12 -27.59
#